data_AF-A0A357BM08-F1
#
_entry.id   AF-A0A357BM08-F1
#
_cell.length_a   1.000
_cell.length_b   1.000
_cell.length_c   1.000
_cell.angle_alpha   90.00
_cell.angle_beta   90.00
_cell.angle_gamma   90.00
#
_symmetry.space_group_name_H-M   'P 1'
#
loop_
_entity.id
_entity.type
_entity.pdbx_description
1 polymer ?
#
loop_
_entity_poly.entity_id
_entity_poly.type
_entity_poly.pdbx_seq_one_letter_code
_entity_poly.pdbx_strand_id
1 'polypeptide(L)'
;MRTTGPGQSALLLKNIAWLISGFLFLLPGDYLFADAGRDKEWVTCQSFQDCVVIIGTCDWTCVNQTFRTEAEQYYKELRTRVRCAEPGYQSAVFAHCQENTCCCQGVPAMPSEYYQGLSKECAKGDGCCQQSVNHMSKHQYPVMPEEGCPEGFQQNLLRCITSYTWCEPIKK
;
A
#
# COMPACT_ATOMS: atom_id res chain seq x y z
N MET A 1 2.35 30.62 -76.53
CA MET A 1 3.49 31.21 -75.79
C MET A 1 3.40 32.73 -75.95
N ARG A 2 3.50 33.49 -74.82
CA ARG A 2 3.06 34.90 -74.62
C ARG A 2 1.52 35.05 -74.72
N THR A 3 0.78 35.78 -73.88
CA THR A 3 0.98 37.06 -73.17
C THR A 3 0.02 37.20 -71.96
N THR A 4 0.50 37.86 -70.88
CA THR A 4 -0.16 38.81 -69.92
C THR A 4 -1.70 38.97 -69.97
N GLY A 5 -2.46 38.76 -68.86
CA GLY A 5 -2.77 39.73 -67.77
C GLY A 5 -4.16 40.41 -67.98
N PRO A 6 -4.79 41.18 -67.07
CA PRO A 6 -4.71 41.34 -65.61
C PRO A 6 -6.09 41.14 -64.89
N GLY A 7 -6.14 41.18 -63.56
CA GLY A 7 -7.42 41.15 -62.83
C GLY A 7 -7.26 41.49 -61.35
N GLN A 8 -7.41 42.76 -61.03
CA GLN A 8 -7.44 43.33 -59.69
C GLN A 8 -8.60 42.79 -58.85
N SER A 9 -8.36 42.50 -57.58
CA SER A 9 -9.35 42.67 -56.49
C SER A 9 -8.60 42.70 -55.17
N ALA A 10 -8.07 43.86 -54.85
CA ALA A 10 -7.87 44.26 -53.47
C ALA A 10 -9.21 44.77 -52.96
N LEU A 11 -9.68 44.29 -51.81
CA LEU A 11 -10.36 45.13 -50.80
C LEU A 11 -10.70 44.30 -49.56
N LEU A 12 -10.31 44.88 -48.42
CA LEU A 12 -10.96 44.79 -47.12
C LEU A 12 -11.03 43.42 -46.45
N LEU A 13 -10.17 43.23 -45.46
CA LEU A 13 -10.60 43.15 -44.06
C LEU A 13 -9.37 43.42 -43.17
N LYS A 14 -9.19 44.70 -42.83
CA LYS A 14 -8.41 45.13 -41.67
C LYS A 14 -9.31 45.06 -40.44
N ASN A 15 -8.70 44.74 -39.30
CA ASN A 15 -9.19 44.93 -37.93
C ASN A 15 -10.18 43.90 -37.40
N ILE A 16 -9.67 42.83 -36.77
CA ILE A 16 -10.07 42.44 -35.40
C ILE A 16 -8.82 41.89 -34.68
N ALA A 17 -8.03 42.81 -34.14
CA ALA A 17 -7.13 42.52 -33.02
C ALA A 17 -7.75 43.23 -31.80
N TRP A 18 -7.55 42.63 -30.62
CA TRP A 18 -7.97 43.09 -29.29
C TRP A 18 -9.36 42.66 -28.83
N LEU A 19 -9.41 41.55 -28.08
CA LEU A 19 -9.82 41.49 -26.66
C LEU A 19 -10.04 40.03 -26.22
N ILE A 20 -8.95 39.29 -25.98
CA ILE A 20 -8.95 38.22 -24.97
C ILE A 20 -7.74 38.47 -24.08
N SER A 21 -7.80 39.62 -23.39
CA SER A 21 -7.04 39.86 -22.16
C SER A 21 -8.02 39.63 -21.03
N GLY A 22 -7.75 38.62 -20.21
CA GLY A 22 -8.48 38.47 -18.95
C GLY A 22 -8.47 37.04 -18.44
N PHE A 23 -7.77 36.85 -17.31
CA PHE A 23 -7.85 35.69 -16.44
C PHE A 23 -7.17 34.40 -16.91
N LEU A 24 -5.84 34.48 -17.06
CA LEU A 24 -5.01 33.40 -16.55
C LEU A 24 -5.18 33.36 -15.03
N PHE A 25 -6.05 32.49 -14.52
CA PHE A 25 -6.03 32.09 -13.12
C PHE A 25 -4.71 31.33 -12.90
N LEU A 26 -3.71 32.03 -12.35
CA LEU A 26 -2.59 31.40 -11.67
C LEU A 26 -3.16 30.76 -10.40
N LEU A 27 -3.61 29.50 -10.49
CA LEU A 27 -3.90 28.69 -9.31
C LEU A 27 -2.55 28.37 -8.64
N PRO A 28 -2.31 28.80 -7.39
CA PRO A 28 -1.20 28.29 -6.61
C PRO A 28 -1.59 26.88 -6.18
N GLY A 29 -1.09 25.86 -6.86
CA GLY A 29 -1.44 24.50 -6.47
C GLY A 29 -0.91 23.36 -7.32
N ASP A 30 -0.08 23.60 -8.33
CA ASP A 30 0.63 22.52 -8.97
C ASP A 30 1.82 22.15 -8.09
N TYR A 31 1.55 21.29 -7.08
CA TYR A 31 2.57 20.43 -6.52
C TYR A 31 3.04 19.51 -7.65
N LEU A 32 3.97 20.01 -8.46
CA LEU A 32 4.86 19.20 -9.27
C LEU A 32 5.57 18.28 -8.28
N PHE A 33 5.01 17.08 -8.09
CA PHE A 33 5.78 15.93 -7.60
C PHE A 33 6.89 15.75 -8.63
N ALA A 34 8.05 16.29 -8.32
CA ALA A 34 9.24 16.08 -9.11
C ALA A 34 9.39 14.57 -9.30
N ASP A 35 9.48 14.14 -10.56
CA ASP A 35 9.86 12.79 -11.00
C ASP A 35 11.22 12.44 -10.37
N ALA A 36 11.19 12.05 -9.10
CA ALA A 36 12.36 11.86 -8.27
C ALA A 36 12.88 10.44 -8.46
N GLY A 37 13.43 10.21 -9.64
CA GLY A 37 14.24 9.03 -9.95
C GLY A 37 13.50 8.02 -10.81
N ARG A 38 14.12 7.70 -11.95
CA ARG A 38 13.74 6.58 -12.83
C ARG A 38 13.32 5.38 -11.98
N ASP A 39 12.12 4.87 -12.25
CA ASP A 39 11.55 3.69 -11.62
C ASP A 39 12.56 2.54 -11.72
N LYS A 40 13.19 2.22 -10.58
CA LYS A 40 14.00 1.02 -10.50
C LYS A 40 13.03 -0.15 -10.42
N GLU A 41 12.84 -0.83 -11.56
CA GLU A 41 12.01 -2.03 -11.62
C GLU A 41 12.71 -3.16 -10.87
N TRP A 42 12.08 -3.61 -9.79
CA TRP A 42 12.50 -4.82 -9.08
C TRP A 42 12.01 -6.05 -9.84
N VAL A 43 12.78 -7.14 -9.80
CA VAL A 43 12.34 -8.41 -10.37
C VAL A 43 11.06 -8.87 -9.66
N THR A 44 10.05 -9.26 -10.43
CA THR A 44 8.78 -9.81 -9.93
C THR A 44 9.02 -10.97 -9.01
N CYS A 45 8.49 -10.89 -7.80
CA CYS A 45 8.40 -12.06 -6.95
C CYS A 45 7.62 -13.18 -7.65
N GLN A 46 8.05 -14.42 -7.44
CA GLN A 46 7.39 -15.60 -7.99
C GLN A 46 6.37 -16.20 -7.02
N SER A 47 6.50 -15.93 -5.72
CA SER A 47 5.60 -16.36 -4.66
C SER A 47 5.53 -15.31 -3.53
N PHE A 48 4.70 -15.58 -2.51
CA PHE A 48 4.64 -14.72 -1.33
C PHE A 48 5.85 -14.89 -0.40
N GLN A 49 6.50 -16.06 -0.42
CA GLN A 49 7.57 -16.41 0.51
C GLN A 49 8.92 -15.78 0.12
N ASP A 50 9.08 -15.44 -1.16
CA ASP A 50 10.27 -14.78 -1.70
C ASP A 50 10.11 -13.26 -1.76
N CYS A 51 9.05 -12.67 -1.21
CA CYS A 51 8.94 -11.22 -1.12
C CYS A 51 9.21 -10.70 0.30
N VAL A 52 9.80 -9.52 0.35
CA VAL A 52 9.94 -8.70 1.54
C VAL A 52 9.34 -7.33 1.32
N VAL A 53 8.83 -6.80 2.41
CA VAL A 53 8.27 -5.46 2.46
C VAL A 53 9.36 -4.52 2.96
N ILE A 54 9.71 -3.51 2.17
CA ILE A 54 10.70 -2.51 2.57
C ILE A 54 10.01 -1.40 3.34
N ILE A 55 10.34 -1.28 4.62
CA ILE A 55 9.71 -0.31 5.52
C ILE A 55 10.39 1.05 5.39
N GLY A 56 9.59 2.11 5.28
CA GLY A 56 9.98 3.53 5.32
C GLY A 56 10.23 4.17 3.96
N THR A 57 9.87 3.49 2.89
CA THR A 57 9.51 4.16 1.63
C THR A 57 8.28 5.05 1.85
N CYS A 58 8.05 6.00 0.95
CA CYS A 58 6.88 6.87 1.00
C CYS A 58 5.57 6.08 0.87
N ASP A 59 5.62 4.98 0.12
CA ASP A 59 4.59 3.95 0.01
C ASP A 59 5.21 2.58 0.25
N TRP A 60 4.47 1.66 0.90
CA TRP A 60 4.92 0.28 1.12
C TRP A 60 5.36 -0.36 -0.21
N THR A 61 6.60 -0.83 -0.29
CA THR A 61 7.13 -1.47 -1.51
C THR A 61 7.49 -2.93 -1.23
N CYS A 62 7.00 -3.83 -2.11
CA CYS A 62 7.34 -5.24 -2.11
C CYS A 62 8.51 -5.50 -3.05
N VAL A 63 9.50 -6.24 -2.57
CA VAL A 63 10.70 -6.56 -3.32
C VAL A 63 11.03 -8.02 -3.11
N ASN A 64 11.52 -8.71 -4.13
CA ASN A 64 12.03 -10.06 -3.93
C ASN A 64 13.18 -10.05 -2.89
N GLN A 65 13.14 -11.02 -1.97
CA GLN A 65 14.06 -11.22 -0.84
C GLN A 65 15.53 -11.17 -1.26
N THR A 66 15.84 -11.65 -2.46
CA THR A 66 17.19 -11.64 -3.05
C THR A 66 17.74 -10.20 -3.21
N PHE A 67 16.86 -9.23 -3.46
CA PHE A 67 17.21 -7.82 -3.66
C PHE A 67 17.00 -6.96 -2.42
N ARG A 68 16.71 -7.57 -1.26
CA ARG A 68 16.39 -6.84 -0.02
C ARG A 68 17.42 -5.76 0.31
N THR A 69 18.69 -6.12 0.41
CA THR A 69 19.76 -5.17 0.79
C THR A 69 19.91 -4.03 -0.21
N GLU A 70 19.80 -4.36 -1.51
CA GLU A 70 19.91 -3.36 -2.59
C GLU A 70 18.72 -2.38 -2.55
N ALA A 71 17.52 -2.88 -2.30
CA ALA A 71 16.33 -2.06 -2.15
C ALA A 71 16.37 -1.19 -0.89
N GLU A 72 16.77 -1.76 0.26
CA GLU A 72 16.96 -1.00 1.49
C GLU A 72 17.94 0.16 1.27
N GLN A 73 19.05 -0.08 0.58
CA GLN A 73 20.03 0.97 0.27
C GLN A 73 19.50 2.01 -0.71
N TYR A 74 18.83 1.58 -1.79
CA TYR A 74 18.23 2.49 -2.77
C TYR A 74 17.21 3.43 -2.12
N TYR A 75 16.29 2.88 -1.33
CA TYR A 75 15.25 3.68 -0.67
C TYR A 75 15.79 4.51 0.49
N LYS A 76 16.87 4.09 1.15
CA LYS A 76 17.56 4.91 2.15
C LYS A 76 18.11 6.20 1.52
N GLU A 77 18.71 6.12 0.34
CA GLU A 77 19.17 7.29 -0.39
C GLU A 77 18.00 8.16 -0.87
N LEU A 78 16.93 7.54 -1.35
CA LEU A 78 15.74 8.24 -1.83
C LEU A 78 15.08 9.11 -0.74
N ARG A 79 14.99 8.60 0.51
CA ARG A 79 14.47 9.36 1.66
C ARG A 79 15.22 10.66 1.94
N THR A 80 16.51 10.71 1.63
CA THR A 80 17.28 11.95 1.84
C THR A 80 16.89 13.04 0.84
N ARG A 81 16.28 12.65 -0.28
CA ARG A 81 15.91 13.54 -1.39
C ARG A 81 14.42 13.89 -1.40
N VAL A 82 13.57 12.93 -1.02
CA VAL A 82 12.11 13.10 -1.04
C VAL A 82 11.59 13.20 0.39
N ARG A 83 10.99 14.35 0.72
CA ARG A 83 10.24 14.52 1.98
C ARG A 83 8.84 13.96 1.80
N CYS A 84 8.61 12.79 2.35
CA CYS A 84 7.27 12.21 2.40
C CYS A 84 6.67 12.50 3.77
N ALA A 85 5.36 12.78 3.80
CA ALA A 85 4.62 12.68 5.05
C ALA A 85 4.81 11.25 5.54
N GLU A 86 5.23 11.06 6.80
CA GLU A 86 5.38 9.71 7.35
C GLU A 86 4.12 8.92 7.03
N PRO A 87 4.24 7.70 6.44
CA PRO A 87 3.07 6.89 6.17
C PRO A 87 2.32 6.75 7.48
N GLY A 88 1.12 7.35 7.54
CA GLY A 88 0.30 7.33 8.74
C GLY A 88 0.22 5.88 9.21
N TYR A 89 0.54 5.66 10.48
CA TYR A 89 0.68 4.36 11.14
C TYR A 89 -0.58 3.51 10.96
N GLN A 90 -0.76 2.89 9.80
CA GLN A 90 -1.87 1.99 9.52
C GLN A 90 -1.43 0.61 10.01
N SER A 91 -1.73 0.39 11.29
CA SER A 91 -1.94 -0.90 11.96
C SER A 91 -1.30 -2.11 11.28
N ALA A 92 0.00 -2.36 11.50
CA ALA A 92 0.76 -3.54 11.03
C ALA A 92 0.01 -4.43 10.04
N VAL A 93 -0.32 -3.85 8.88
CA VAL A 93 -1.05 -4.56 7.86
C VAL A 93 -0.02 -5.56 7.38
N PHE A 94 -0.33 -6.85 7.50
CA PHE A 94 0.45 -7.90 6.86
C PHE A 94 0.41 -7.60 5.36
N ALA A 95 1.36 -6.79 4.89
CA ALA A 95 1.44 -6.38 3.50
C ALA A 95 1.81 -7.63 2.71
N HIS A 96 0.86 -8.11 1.92
CA HIS A 96 1.09 -9.22 1.02
C HIS A 96 1.62 -8.69 -0.30
N CYS A 97 2.65 -9.35 -0.80
CA CYS A 97 3.27 -9.01 -2.06
C CYS A 97 2.69 -9.87 -3.18
N GLN A 98 1.96 -9.26 -4.11
CA GLN A 98 1.52 -9.92 -5.32
C GLN A 98 2.08 -9.13 -6.51
N GLU A 99 2.85 -9.79 -7.38
CA GLU A 99 3.36 -9.19 -8.63
C GLU A 99 4.08 -7.83 -8.40
N ASN A 100 5.03 -7.76 -7.45
CA ASN A 100 5.76 -6.54 -7.04
C ASN A 100 4.93 -5.40 -6.44
N THR A 101 3.62 -5.56 -6.33
CA THR A 101 2.77 -4.55 -5.71
C THR A 101 2.56 -4.96 -4.25
N CYS A 102 2.81 -4.03 -3.31
CA CYS A 102 2.27 -4.17 -1.96
C CYS A 102 0.75 -4.06 -2.09
N CYS A 103 0.07 -5.19 -2.12
CA CYS A 103 -1.36 -5.19 -1.94
C CYS A 103 -1.61 -4.95 -0.45
N CYS A 104 -1.96 -3.70 -0.11
CA CYS A 104 -2.75 -3.41 1.08
C CYS A 104 -4.18 -3.96 0.89
N GLN A 105 -4.31 -5.20 0.41
CA GLN A 105 -5.55 -5.93 0.53
C GLN A 105 -5.58 -6.38 1.97
N GLY A 106 -6.50 -5.78 2.73
CA GLY A 106 -6.70 -6.09 4.14
C GLY A 106 -6.60 -7.60 4.35
N VAL A 107 -5.89 -7.99 5.41
CA VAL A 107 -5.53 -9.35 5.80
C VAL A 107 -6.42 -10.37 5.08
N PRO A 108 -5.88 -11.21 4.17
CA PRO A 108 -6.70 -12.18 3.45
C PRO A 108 -7.51 -12.91 4.49
N ALA A 109 -8.83 -12.79 4.36
CA ALA A 109 -9.76 -13.33 5.33
C ALA A 109 -9.32 -14.74 5.67
N MET A 110 -8.91 -14.98 6.93
CA MET A 110 -8.34 -16.28 7.27
C MET A 110 -9.34 -17.37 6.88
N PRO A 111 -8.88 -18.44 6.22
CA PRO A 111 -9.78 -19.42 5.64
C PRO A 111 -10.66 -20.00 6.75
N SER A 112 -11.96 -20.12 6.50
CA SER A 112 -12.90 -20.61 7.51
C SER A 112 -12.50 -21.98 8.10
N GLU A 113 -11.77 -22.79 7.31
CA GLU A 113 -11.23 -24.08 7.69
C GLU A 113 -10.21 -24.00 8.85
N TYR A 114 -9.42 -22.92 8.92
CA TYR A 114 -8.47 -22.69 10.02
C TYR A 114 -9.19 -22.66 11.38
N TYR A 115 -10.23 -21.83 11.49
CA TYR A 115 -11.02 -21.71 12.71
C TYR A 115 -11.87 -22.95 12.99
N GLN A 116 -12.31 -23.66 11.97
CA GLN A 116 -12.97 -24.96 12.15
C GLN A 116 -12.00 -25.99 12.75
N GLY A 117 -10.73 -25.98 12.33
CA GLY A 117 -9.67 -26.78 12.93
C GLY A 117 -9.49 -26.48 14.42
N LEU A 118 -9.29 -25.20 14.76
CA LEU A 118 -9.19 -24.76 16.15
C LEU A 118 -10.42 -25.14 16.97
N SER A 119 -11.63 -24.96 16.41
CA SER A 119 -12.86 -25.34 17.12
C SER A 119 -12.97 -26.85 17.33
N LYS A 120 -12.52 -27.68 16.39
CA LYS A 120 -12.53 -29.15 16.53
C LYS A 120 -11.52 -29.62 17.58
N GLU A 121 -10.32 -29.04 17.59
CA GLU A 121 -9.32 -29.30 18.63
C GLU A 121 -9.82 -28.86 20.00
N CYS A 122 -10.43 -27.69 20.06
CA CYS A 122 -11.07 -27.15 21.25
C CYS A 122 -12.12 -28.11 21.83
N ALA A 123 -12.95 -28.71 20.97
CA ALA A 123 -13.99 -29.65 21.37
C ALA A 123 -13.47 -31.02 21.85
N LYS A 124 -12.21 -31.37 21.52
CA LYS A 124 -11.59 -32.64 21.95
C LYS A 124 -10.97 -32.57 23.36
N GLY A 125 -10.69 -31.37 23.87
CA GLY A 125 -10.06 -31.18 25.17
C GLY A 125 -11.03 -30.73 26.25
N ASP A 126 -10.81 -31.15 27.49
CA ASP A 126 -11.67 -30.88 28.66
C ASP A 126 -11.62 -29.44 29.19
N GLY A 127 -11.30 -28.45 28.35
CA GLY A 127 -11.26 -27.08 28.83
C GLY A 127 -11.24 -25.99 27.78
N CYS A 128 -10.96 -26.27 26.51
CA CYS A 128 -10.81 -25.17 25.58
C CYS A 128 -12.08 -24.32 25.48
N CYS A 129 -11.89 -23.02 25.64
CA CYS A 129 -12.97 -22.05 25.70
C CYS A 129 -13.41 -21.71 24.28
N GLN A 130 -14.51 -22.30 23.82
CA GLN A 130 -14.96 -22.15 22.43
C GLN A 130 -15.28 -20.70 22.03
N GLN A 131 -15.60 -19.86 23.03
CA GLN A 131 -15.71 -18.42 22.83
C GLN A 131 -14.41 -17.78 22.32
N SER A 132 -13.24 -18.31 22.68
CA SER A 132 -11.95 -17.79 22.21
C SER A 132 -11.82 -17.98 20.70
N VAL A 133 -12.13 -19.17 20.20
CA VAL A 133 -12.15 -19.46 18.76
C VAL A 133 -13.16 -18.59 18.02
N ASN A 134 -14.35 -18.38 18.59
CA ASN A 134 -15.37 -17.51 18.01
C ASN A 134 -14.92 -16.03 17.97
N HIS A 135 -14.21 -15.57 19.00
CA HIS A 135 -13.69 -14.20 19.04
C HIS A 135 -12.58 -14.02 17.99
N MET A 136 -11.66 -14.97 17.93
CA MET A 136 -10.59 -14.99 16.94
C MET A 136 -11.15 -15.05 15.52
N SER A 137 -12.15 -15.88 15.24
CA SER A 137 -12.74 -16.02 13.90
C SER A 137 -13.49 -14.77 13.46
N LYS A 138 -14.21 -14.12 14.38
CA LYS A 138 -14.95 -12.88 14.11
C LYS A 138 -14.03 -11.73 13.72
N HIS A 139 -12.85 -11.66 14.32
CA HIS A 139 -11.89 -10.57 14.12
C HIS A 139 -10.67 -10.97 13.28
N GLN A 140 -10.66 -12.20 12.77
CA GLN A 140 -9.60 -12.75 11.94
C GLN A 140 -8.22 -12.76 12.61
N TYR A 141 -8.18 -13.01 13.93
CA TYR A 141 -6.92 -13.11 14.67
C TYR A 141 -6.34 -14.53 14.60
N PRO A 142 -5.04 -14.67 14.27
CA PRO A 142 -4.35 -15.96 14.35
C PRO A 142 -3.99 -16.29 15.80
N VAL A 143 -3.74 -17.56 16.08
CA VAL A 143 -3.12 -17.97 17.35
C VAL A 143 -1.79 -17.24 17.51
N MET A 144 -1.53 -16.76 18.72
CA MET A 144 -0.30 -16.05 19.07
C MET A 144 0.92 -16.95 18.79
N PRO A 145 1.97 -16.44 18.12
CA PRO A 145 3.19 -17.21 17.89
C PRO A 145 3.99 -17.38 19.18
N GLU A 146 4.96 -18.31 19.19
CA GLU A 146 5.76 -18.61 20.39
C GLU A 146 6.65 -17.43 20.82
N GLU A 147 7.04 -16.58 19.86
CA GLU A 147 7.83 -15.36 20.07
C GLU A 147 7.03 -14.23 20.73
N GLY A 148 5.71 -14.38 20.86
CA GLY A 148 4.80 -13.39 21.44
C GLY A 148 4.23 -12.40 20.42
N CYS A 149 3.60 -11.34 20.92
CA CYS A 149 2.96 -10.36 20.05
C CYS A 149 3.95 -9.33 19.49
N PRO A 150 3.83 -8.96 18.20
CA PRO A 150 4.66 -7.94 17.60
C PRO A 150 4.38 -6.56 18.22
N GLU A 151 5.29 -5.61 18.00
CA GLU A 151 5.16 -4.24 18.50
C GLU A 151 3.84 -3.61 18.03
N GLY A 152 3.14 -2.92 18.96
CA GLY A 152 1.82 -2.34 18.71
C GLY A 152 0.64 -3.28 18.98
N PHE A 153 0.91 -4.55 19.31
CA PHE A 153 -0.09 -5.54 19.70
C PHE A 153 0.10 -5.97 21.14
N GLN A 154 -0.98 -6.40 21.76
CA GLN A 154 -1.01 -7.01 23.09
C GLN A 154 -1.61 -8.40 23.01
N GLN A 155 -1.12 -9.30 23.86
CA GLN A 155 -1.71 -10.61 24.05
C GLN A 155 -3.13 -10.46 24.62
N ASN A 156 -4.09 -11.13 24.01
CA ASN A 156 -5.41 -11.33 24.55
C ASN A 156 -5.66 -12.83 24.77
N LEU A 157 -6.31 -13.12 25.89
CA LEU A 157 -6.92 -14.40 26.18
C LEU A 157 -8.28 -14.11 26.80
N LEU A 158 -9.31 -14.85 26.40
CA LEU A 158 -10.52 -14.84 27.23
C LEU A 158 -10.13 -15.39 28.60
N ARG A 159 -10.74 -14.92 29.69
CA ARG A 159 -10.39 -15.30 31.09
C ARG A 159 -10.59 -16.79 31.43
N CYS A 160 -10.71 -17.65 30.43
CA CYS A 160 -10.70 -19.09 30.51
C CYS A 160 -9.24 -19.58 30.64
N ILE A 161 -8.97 -20.52 31.55
CA ILE A 161 -7.61 -21.05 31.81
C ILE A 161 -6.98 -21.72 30.56
N THR A 162 -7.83 -22.15 29.65
CA THR A 162 -7.57 -23.05 28.51
C THR A 162 -7.97 -22.42 27.18
N SER A 163 -8.19 -21.09 27.12
CA SER A 163 -8.42 -20.40 25.86
C SER A 163 -7.15 -20.31 25.02
N TYR A 164 -7.32 -20.30 23.71
CA TYR A 164 -6.26 -19.83 22.82
C TYR A 164 -5.87 -18.39 23.16
N THR A 165 -4.61 -18.08 22.97
CA THR A 165 -4.05 -16.73 23.04
C THR A 165 -3.90 -16.18 21.62
N TRP A 166 -4.12 -14.89 21.44
CA TRP A 166 -3.93 -14.20 20.17
C TRP A 166 -3.43 -12.78 20.38
N CYS A 167 -3.01 -12.11 19.32
CA CYS A 167 -2.54 -10.73 19.36
C CYS A 167 -3.62 -9.77 18.86
N GLU A 168 -3.89 -8.73 19.64
CA GLU A 168 -4.81 -7.64 19.28
C GLU A 168 -4.10 -6.29 19.32
N PRO A 169 -4.53 -5.29 18.54
CA PRO A 169 -3.98 -3.93 18.63
C PRO A 169 -4.14 -3.35 20.04
N ILE A 170 -3.12 -2.64 20.53
CA ILE A 170 -3.19 -1.91 21.81
C ILE A 170 -4.22 -0.78 21.68
N LYS A 171 -5.32 -0.87 22.43
CA LYS A 171 -6.31 0.20 22.53
C LYS A 171 -5.75 1.31 23.42
N LYS A 172 -5.59 2.52 22.86
CA LYS A 172 -5.22 3.73 23.62
C LYS A 172 -6.45 4.37 24.24
#